data_AF-X0QLL0-F1
#
_entry.id   AF-X0QLL0-F1
#
_cell.length_a   1.000
_cell.length_b   1.000
_cell.length_c   1.000
_cell.angle_alpha   90.00
_cell.angle_beta   90.00
_cell.angle_gamma   90.00
#
_symmetry.space_group_name_H-M   'P 1'
#
loop_
_entity.id
_entity.type
_entity.pdbx_description
1 polymer ?
#
loop_
_entity_poly.entity_id
_entity_poly.type
_entity_poly.pdbx_seq_one_letter_code
_entity_poly.pdbx_strand_id
1 'polypeptide(L)'
;MFNYQMKTRKLDGALDSCLKLLLLGYNSEDTFSKLCRLLNLLALPEELNSAAKVYKGLNVLSSNRNPIVQEMLSYQNTGFRSDEDLLTFIINLVNLKPNLIVAAKYLLHNFLSNKELLSEYLMIINNQLNFDNDIDTRKIQAYIAVERFEKAESTSLKLLNNSKSIPTLVQYSQSLSYNNKIATAVSLMEDSLETTFTKLNVQELLRLYVLSSNYEKSLALVHRAERRGLQIGDMHLRKAYFGNRLLYDAFYTFTQIKITEFTKIYYKDKYVDFSQKDFKGFDKVLLLAIFGPGDEIRFASIYNSICRKFAGKEIYMSCSPRLKNLLSYSFKNITFIGVPRPRSTDLINLNEYTKVPGSDLFQSINNDIVDVIENVDAICYVTDMLHVVRHGYEDFKGNQYLHCAPELKLTYKEKNSKR
;
A
#
# COMPACT_ATOMS: atom_id res chain seq x y z
N MET A 1 -17.64 -22.25 -5.40
CA MET A 1 -18.34 -21.31 -4.51
C MET A 1 -17.39 -20.32 -3.84
N PHE A 2 -16.44 -20.78 -3.00
CA PHE A 2 -15.48 -19.93 -2.28
C PHE A 2 -14.81 -18.82 -3.12
N ASN A 3 -14.19 -19.16 -4.25
CA ASN A 3 -13.50 -18.18 -5.11
C ASN A 3 -14.43 -17.07 -5.62
N TYR A 4 -15.70 -17.41 -5.91
CA TYR A 4 -16.71 -16.44 -6.32
C TYR A 4 -17.06 -15.50 -5.16
N GLN A 5 -17.32 -16.04 -3.96
CA GLN A 5 -17.61 -15.25 -2.77
C GLN A 5 -16.46 -14.31 -2.40
N MET A 6 -15.21 -14.77 -2.49
CA MET A 6 -14.03 -13.93 -2.29
C MET A 6 -13.92 -12.81 -3.33
N LYS A 7 -14.22 -13.11 -4.60
CA LYS A 7 -14.23 -12.11 -5.69
C LYS A 7 -15.30 -11.04 -5.47
N THR A 8 -16.48 -11.44 -4.98
CA THR A 8 -17.60 -10.52 -4.69
C THR A 8 -17.62 -10.01 -3.25
N ARG A 9 -16.55 -10.24 -2.48
CA ARG A 9 -16.43 -9.86 -1.05
C ARG A 9 -17.61 -10.26 -0.15
N LYS A 10 -18.21 -11.42 -0.42
CA LYS A 10 -19.18 -12.06 0.48
C LYS A 10 -18.42 -12.86 1.54
N LEU A 11 -17.73 -12.15 2.44
CA LEU A 11 -16.72 -12.72 3.34
C LEU A 11 -17.29 -13.77 4.31
N ASP A 12 -18.44 -13.51 4.94
CA ASP A 12 -19.06 -14.47 5.86
C ASP A 12 -19.45 -15.77 5.16
N GLY A 13 -20.02 -15.68 3.96
CA GLY A 13 -20.35 -16.84 3.15
C GLY A 13 -19.11 -17.61 2.68
N ALA A 14 -18.00 -16.91 2.43
CA ALA A 14 -16.71 -17.54 2.16
C ALA A 14 -16.16 -18.26 3.40
N LEU A 15 -16.40 -17.73 4.59
CA LEU A 15 -15.94 -18.31 5.86
C LEU A 15 -16.67 -19.61 6.15
N ASP A 16 -18.00 -19.58 6.09
CA ASP A 16 -18.83 -20.77 6.21
C ASP A 16 -18.42 -21.87 5.22
N SER A 17 -18.19 -21.49 3.96
CA SER A 17 -17.71 -22.43 2.93
C SER A 17 -16.34 -23.03 3.27
N CYS A 18 -15.42 -22.22 3.81
CA CYS A 18 -14.09 -22.69 4.20
C CYS A 18 -14.13 -23.60 5.42
N LEU A 19 -14.93 -23.28 6.44
CA LEU A 19 -15.11 -24.09 7.63
C LEU A 19 -15.75 -25.45 7.29
N LYS A 20 -16.75 -25.47 6.40
CA LYS A 20 -17.34 -26.73 5.89
C LYS A 20 -16.30 -27.63 5.23
N LEU A 21 -15.38 -27.06 4.44
CA LEU A 21 -14.30 -27.85 3.82
C LEU A 21 -13.38 -28.47 4.88
N LEU A 22 -13.03 -27.74 5.93
CA LEU A 22 -12.20 -28.26 7.03
C LEU A 22 -12.91 -29.39 7.79
N LEU A 23 -14.21 -29.22 8.09
CA LEU A 23 -15.01 -30.25 8.76
C LEU A 23 -15.16 -31.53 7.92
N LEU A 24 -15.19 -31.40 6.60
CA LEU A 24 -15.21 -32.54 5.66
C LEU A 24 -13.82 -33.18 5.45
N GLY A 25 -12.80 -32.74 6.20
CA GLY A 25 -11.45 -33.31 6.16
C GLY A 25 -10.55 -32.75 5.07
N TYR A 26 -10.95 -31.69 4.34
CA TYR A 26 -10.12 -31.04 3.32
C TYR A 26 -9.07 -30.10 3.96
N ASN A 27 -8.21 -30.66 4.80
CA ASN A 27 -7.18 -29.96 5.58
C ASN A 27 -5.87 -29.80 4.79
N SER A 28 -5.94 -29.05 3.68
CA SER A 28 -4.79 -28.81 2.79
C SER A 28 -4.12 -27.45 3.05
N GLU A 29 -2.89 -27.29 2.59
CA GLU A 29 -2.19 -26.00 2.56
C GLU A 29 -2.97 -24.91 1.85
N ASP A 30 -3.61 -25.24 0.72
CA ASP A 30 -4.43 -24.31 -0.05
C ASP A 30 -5.66 -23.88 0.76
N THR A 31 -6.31 -24.81 1.46
CA THR A 31 -7.45 -24.52 2.35
C THR A 31 -7.05 -23.55 3.46
N PHE A 32 -5.94 -23.81 4.15
CA PHE A 32 -5.47 -22.95 5.24
C PHE A 32 -4.93 -21.60 4.74
N SER A 33 -4.27 -21.57 3.58
CA SER A 33 -3.86 -20.31 2.95
C SER A 33 -5.07 -19.43 2.62
N LYS A 34 -6.18 -20.03 2.18
CA LYS A 34 -7.46 -19.34 1.93
C LYS A 34 -8.12 -18.89 3.23
N LEU A 35 -8.13 -19.73 4.26
CA LEU A 35 -8.64 -19.38 5.59
C LEU A 35 -7.88 -18.19 6.19
N CYS A 36 -6.56 -18.23 6.25
CA CYS A 36 -5.77 -17.11 6.78
C CYS A 36 -6.04 -15.80 6.04
N ARG A 37 -6.10 -15.84 4.70
CA ARG A 37 -6.46 -14.67 3.90
C ARG A 37 -7.82 -14.11 4.29
N LEU A 38 -8.80 -14.98 4.55
CA LEU A 38 -10.15 -14.58 4.91
C LEU A 38 -10.23 -14.02 6.32
N LEU A 39 -9.61 -14.67 7.30
CA LEU A 39 -9.54 -14.18 8.68
C LEU A 39 -8.85 -12.81 8.76
N ASN A 40 -7.80 -12.60 7.96
CA ASN A 40 -7.18 -11.28 7.83
C ASN A 40 -8.13 -10.24 7.23
N LEU A 41 -8.95 -10.59 6.23
CA LEU A 41 -9.95 -9.70 5.65
C LEU A 41 -11.10 -9.37 6.63
N LEU A 42 -11.49 -10.35 7.45
CA LEU A 42 -12.50 -10.18 8.50
C LEU A 42 -11.95 -9.49 9.76
N ALA A 43 -10.66 -9.16 9.79
CA ALA A 43 -9.98 -8.57 10.95
C ALA A 43 -10.14 -9.41 12.23
N LEU A 44 -9.94 -10.73 12.10
CA LEU A 44 -9.99 -11.73 13.18
C LEU A 44 -8.56 -12.21 13.51
N PRO A 45 -7.76 -11.44 14.27
CA PRO A 45 -6.32 -11.69 14.40
C PRO A 45 -5.99 -12.89 15.28
N GLU A 46 -6.81 -13.26 16.26
CA GLU A 46 -6.58 -14.41 17.14
C GLU A 46 -6.81 -15.72 16.39
N GLU A 47 -7.91 -15.79 15.64
CA GLU A 47 -8.24 -16.89 14.75
C GLU A 47 -7.20 -17.00 13.63
N LEU A 48 -6.75 -15.86 13.09
CA LEU A 48 -5.67 -15.82 12.09
C LEU A 48 -4.40 -16.45 12.64
N ASN A 49 -4.02 -16.13 13.88
CA ASN A 49 -2.85 -16.73 14.55
C ASN A 49 -2.98 -18.24 14.62
N SER A 50 -4.14 -18.71 15.07
CA SER A 50 -4.44 -20.12 15.27
C SER A 50 -4.40 -20.88 13.94
N ALA A 51 -5.05 -20.34 12.90
CA ALA A 51 -5.02 -20.89 11.55
C ALA A 51 -3.61 -20.91 10.96
N ALA A 52 -2.82 -19.84 11.18
CA ALA A 52 -1.45 -19.75 10.68
C ALA A 52 -0.52 -20.79 11.34
N LYS A 53 -0.68 -21.04 12.65
CA LYS A 53 0.07 -22.08 13.36
C LYS A 53 -0.24 -23.49 12.85
N VAL A 54 -1.52 -23.79 12.58
CA VAL A 54 -1.91 -25.07 11.96
C VAL A 54 -1.35 -25.16 10.53
N TYR A 55 -1.47 -24.08 9.75
CA TYR A 55 -0.94 -24.02 8.39
C TYR A 55 0.58 -24.32 8.35
N LYS A 56 1.34 -23.77 9.31
CA LYS A 56 2.76 -24.06 9.48
C LYS A 56 3.04 -25.54 9.79
N GLY A 57 2.20 -26.16 10.62
CA GLY A 57 2.31 -27.57 10.98
C GLY A 57 2.02 -28.54 9.83
N LEU A 58 1.16 -28.15 8.87
CA LEU A 58 0.85 -28.97 7.70
C LEU A 58 2.04 -29.14 6.75
N ASN A 59 3.03 -28.26 6.86
CA ASN A 59 4.12 -28.19 5.92
C ASN A 59 5.51 -28.17 6.59
N VAL A 60 5.82 -29.26 7.28
CA VAL A 60 7.08 -29.40 8.04
C VAL A 60 8.32 -29.42 7.13
N LEU A 61 8.18 -29.93 5.90
CA LEU A 61 9.29 -30.12 4.95
C LEU A 61 9.40 -29.01 3.89
N SER A 62 8.35 -28.22 3.70
CA SER A 62 8.34 -27.14 2.73
C SER A 62 8.21 -25.79 3.41
N SER A 63 8.31 -24.74 2.61
CA SER A 63 8.64 -23.42 3.08
C SER A 63 7.53 -22.81 3.95
N ASN A 64 7.72 -22.80 5.28
CA ASN A 64 6.91 -22.13 6.31
C ASN A 64 6.82 -20.58 6.18
N ARG A 65 7.04 -20.11 4.96
CA ARG A 65 7.19 -18.74 4.50
C ARG A 65 5.85 -18.02 4.45
N ASN A 66 4.79 -18.66 3.97
CA ASN A 66 3.48 -17.99 3.92
C ASN A 66 2.81 -17.93 5.31
N PRO A 67 2.80 -19.01 6.11
CA PRO A 67 2.26 -18.97 7.47
C PRO A 67 2.91 -17.89 8.35
N ILE A 68 4.24 -17.75 8.35
CA ILE A 68 4.93 -16.76 9.20
C ILE A 68 4.53 -15.31 8.89
N VAL A 69 4.14 -15.02 7.64
CA VAL A 69 3.60 -13.70 7.26
C VAL A 69 2.20 -13.49 7.84
N GLN A 70 1.39 -14.55 7.92
CA GLN A 70 0.06 -14.47 8.54
C GLN A 70 0.17 -14.33 10.06
N GLU A 71 1.10 -15.04 10.69
CA GLU A 71 1.46 -14.84 12.11
C GLU A 71 1.88 -13.39 12.36
N MET A 72 2.72 -12.80 11.48
CA MET A 72 3.13 -11.39 11.58
C MET A 72 1.93 -10.43 11.62
N LEU A 73 0.99 -10.59 10.68
CA LEU A 73 -0.20 -9.75 10.58
C LEU A 73 -1.10 -9.87 11.81
N SER A 74 -1.19 -11.07 12.37
CA SER A 74 -1.89 -11.32 13.63
C SER A 74 -1.20 -10.60 14.80
N TYR A 75 0.10 -10.82 14.99
CA TYR A 75 0.87 -10.23 16.09
C TYR A 75 0.93 -8.70 16.07
N GLN A 76 0.83 -8.07 14.90
CA GLN A 76 0.67 -6.62 14.80
C GLN A 76 -0.58 -6.08 15.52
N ASN A 77 -1.61 -6.91 15.66
CA ASN A 77 -2.87 -6.52 16.30
C ASN A 77 -3.02 -7.08 17.71
N THR A 78 -2.50 -8.28 17.98
CA THR A 78 -2.61 -8.93 19.30
C THR A 78 -1.45 -8.58 20.24
N GLY A 79 -0.34 -8.09 19.69
CA GLY A 79 0.92 -7.96 20.43
C GLY A 79 1.56 -9.31 20.79
N PHE A 80 2.65 -9.24 21.55
CA PHE A 80 3.46 -10.38 21.97
C PHE A 80 3.36 -10.61 23.48
N ARG A 81 3.53 -11.86 23.92
CA ARG A 81 3.40 -12.21 25.35
C ARG A 81 4.62 -11.78 26.17
N SER A 82 5.79 -11.77 25.55
CA SER A 82 7.06 -11.40 26.17
C SER A 82 8.06 -10.93 25.11
N ASP A 83 9.15 -10.29 25.55
CA ASP A 83 10.28 -9.95 24.66
C ASP A 83 10.90 -11.22 24.04
N GLU A 84 10.92 -12.35 24.75
CA GLU A 84 11.40 -13.63 24.22
C GLU A 84 10.53 -14.18 23.08
N ASP A 85 9.20 -14.09 23.21
CA ASP A 85 8.24 -14.47 22.16
C ASP A 85 8.43 -13.60 20.91
N LEU A 86 8.58 -12.28 21.11
CA LEU A 86 8.90 -11.32 20.04
C LEU A 86 10.21 -11.67 19.32
N LEU A 87 11.30 -11.88 20.06
CA LEU A 87 12.60 -12.18 19.49
C LEU A 87 12.60 -13.50 18.74
N THR A 88 11.99 -14.54 19.31
CA THR A 88 11.83 -15.86 18.66
C THR A 88 11.06 -15.72 17.35
N PHE A 89 9.97 -14.97 17.35
CA PHE A 89 9.19 -14.70 16.15
C PHE A 89 10.00 -13.95 15.09
N ILE A 90 10.69 -12.87 15.45
CA ILE A 90 11.49 -12.05 14.54
C ILE A 90 12.62 -12.85 13.89
N ILE A 91 13.34 -13.66 14.67
CA ILE A 91 14.41 -14.53 14.16
C ILE A 91 13.83 -15.48 13.11
N ASN A 92 12.71 -16.13 13.40
CA ASN A 92 12.04 -17.02 12.45
C ASN A 92 11.56 -16.28 11.19
N LEU A 93 11.00 -15.08 11.35
CA LEU A 93 10.53 -14.25 10.24
C LEU A 93 11.67 -13.90 9.28
N VAL A 94 12.82 -13.45 9.80
CA VAL A 94 13.96 -13.03 8.98
C VAL A 94 14.64 -14.24 8.32
N ASN A 95 14.75 -15.38 9.00
CA ASN A 95 15.25 -16.62 8.39
C ASN A 95 14.35 -17.09 7.23
N LEU A 96 13.03 -17.09 7.42
CA LEU A 96 12.10 -17.61 6.42
C LEU A 96 11.82 -16.60 5.29
N LYS A 97 11.78 -15.31 5.61
CA LYS A 97 11.43 -14.19 4.74
C LYS A 97 12.39 -13.00 4.97
N PRO A 98 13.67 -13.11 4.56
CA PRO A 98 14.66 -12.05 4.82
C PRO A 98 14.26 -10.70 4.21
N ASN A 99 13.48 -10.69 3.13
CA ASN A 99 12.94 -9.48 2.52
C ASN A 99 11.95 -8.71 3.43
N LEU A 100 11.52 -9.26 4.56
CA LEU A 100 10.69 -8.61 5.57
C LEU A 100 11.50 -8.03 6.74
N ILE A 101 12.82 -7.91 6.61
CA ILE A 101 13.69 -7.37 7.66
C ILE A 101 13.26 -5.97 8.16
N VAL A 102 12.73 -5.11 7.29
CA VAL A 102 12.21 -3.78 7.68
C VAL A 102 10.98 -3.92 8.58
N ALA A 103 10.07 -4.85 8.26
CA ALA A 103 8.91 -5.13 9.11
C ALA A 103 9.35 -5.74 10.46
N ALA A 104 10.35 -6.62 10.45
CA ALA A 104 10.92 -7.19 11.68
C ALA A 104 11.51 -6.09 12.60
N LYS A 105 12.28 -5.15 12.03
CA LYS A 105 12.80 -3.98 12.78
C LYS A 105 11.67 -3.14 13.35
N TYR A 106 10.62 -2.91 12.58
CA TYR A 106 9.44 -2.17 13.03
C TYR A 106 8.75 -2.84 14.22
N LEU A 107 8.54 -4.16 14.17
CA LEU A 107 7.96 -4.92 15.27
C LEU A 107 8.82 -4.80 16.53
N LEU A 108 10.15 -4.93 16.39
CA LEU A 108 11.08 -4.76 17.51
C LEU A 108 10.96 -3.36 18.12
N HIS A 109 10.96 -2.32 17.28
CA HIS A 109 10.81 -0.93 17.73
C HIS A 109 9.53 -0.70 18.54
N ASN A 110 8.42 -1.31 18.14
CA ASN A 110 7.15 -1.09 18.79
C ASN A 110 6.93 -1.96 20.03
N PHE A 111 7.28 -3.24 19.96
CA PHE A 111 6.89 -4.22 20.96
C PHE A 111 7.98 -4.58 21.98
N LEU A 112 9.25 -4.27 21.71
CA LEU A 112 10.31 -4.56 22.68
C LEU A 112 10.12 -3.72 23.94
N SER A 113 10.02 -4.37 25.10
CA SER A 113 9.79 -3.69 26.36
C SER A 113 11.04 -2.94 26.81
N ASN A 114 12.21 -3.60 26.76
CA ASN A 114 13.48 -2.98 27.10
C ASN A 114 14.11 -2.25 25.91
N LYS A 115 13.89 -0.93 25.82
CA LYS A 115 14.43 -0.09 24.73
C LYS A 115 15.96 0.08 24.77
N GLU A 116 16.64 -0.22 25.88
CA GLU A 116 18.11 -0.12 25.97
C GLU A 116 18.80 -1.17 25.09
N LEU A 117 18.17 -2.34 24.92
CA LEU A 117 18.70 -3.46 24.12
C LEU A 117 18.36 -3.35 22.62
N LEU A 118 17.61 -2.32 22.22
CA LEU A 118 17.09 -2.18 20.87
C LEU A 118 18.20 -2.13 19.81
N SER A 119 19.27 -1.37 20.06
CA SER A 119 20.41 -1.24 19.12
C SER A 119 21.13 -2.58 18.92
N GLU A 120 21.33 -3.33 20.00
CA GLU A 120 21.96 -4.65 19.97
C GLU A 120 21.12 -5.66 19.18
N TYR A 121 19.82 -5.72 19.44
CA TYR A 121 18.92 -6.62 18.71
C TYR A 121 18.78 -6.24 17.23
N LEU A 122 18.75 -4.95 16.88
CA LEU A 122 18.76 -4.51 15.49
C LEU A 122 20.05 -4.96 14.76
N MET A 123 21.19 -4.93 15.45
CA MET A 123 22.46 -5.43 14.91
C MET A 123 22.41 -6.95 14.70
N ILE A 124 21.91 -7.71 15.68
CA ILE A 124 21.75 -9.17 15.59
C ILE A 124 20.88 -9.55 14.39
N ILE A 125 19.72 -8.90 14.24
CA ILE A 125 18.79 -9.13 13.11
C ILE A 125 19.47 -8.86 11.75
N ASN A 126 20.27 -7.80 11.63
CA ASN A 126 20.99 -7.51 10.38
C ASN A 126 22.08 -8.56 10.09
N ASN A 127 22.73 -9.08 11.12
CA ASN A 127 23.80 -10.07 10.99
C ASN A 127 23.28 -11.48 10.68
N GLN A 128 22.04 -11.76 11.05
CA GLN A 128 21.34 -13.00 10.70
C GLN A 128 21.32 -13.28 9.19
N LEU A 129 21.31 -12.23 8.35
CA LEU A 129 21.42 -12.35 6.89
C LEU A 129 22.73 -13.01 6.41
N ASN A 130 23.68 -13.28 7.30
CA ASN A 130 24.95 -13.93 6.99
C ASN A 130 25.06 -15.37 7.53
N PHE A 131 24.05 -15.87 8.24
CA PHE A 131 24.12 -17.18 8.91
C PHE A 131 23.92 -18.37 7.98
N ASP A 132 23.21 -18.18 6.88
CA ASP A 132 23.11 -19.18 5.81
C ASP A 132 23.90 -18.74 4.56
N ASN A 133 24.22 -19.73 3.73
CA ASN A 133 24.85 -19.51 2.42
C ASN A 133 23.81 -19.42 1.29
N ASP A 134 22.52 -19.23 1.61
CA ASP A 134 21.47 -19.17 0.59
C ASP A 134 21.70 -17.95 -0.31
N ILE A 135 21.48 -18.16 -1.61
CA ILE A 135 21.55 -17.14 -2.64
C ILE A 135 20.19 -17.10 -3.33
N ASP A 136 19.37 -16.12 -2.96
CA ASP A 136 18.08 -15.91 -3.59
C ASP A 136 17.69 -14.42 -3.67
N THR A 137 16.60 -14.15 -4.38
CA THR A 137 16.08 -12.80 -4.60
C THR A 137 15.68 -12.09 -3.30
N ARG A 138 15.16 -12.81 -2.30
CA ARG A 138 14.67 -12.22 -1.04
C ARG A 138 15.82 -11.74 -0.17
N LYS A 139 16.93 -12.48 -0.15
CA LYS A 139 18.14 -12.09 0.56
C LYS A 139 18.81 -10.89 -0.09
N ILE A 140 18.79 -10.79 -1.43
CA ILE A 140 19.27 -9.60 -2.15
C ILE A 140 18.42 -8.38 -1.79
N GLN A 141 17.08 -8.50 -1.78
CA GLN A 141 16.20 -7.42 -1.32
C GLN A 141 16.47 -7.02 0.14
N ALA A 142 16.75 -8.00 1.01
CA ALA A 142 17.12 -7.74 2.39
C ALA A 142 18.42 -6.93 2.49
N TYR A 143 19.46 -7.30 1.72
CA TYR A 143 20.72 -6.54 1.66
C TYR A 143 20.52 -5.11 1.17
N ILE A 144 19.68 -4.89 0.16
CA ILE A 144 19.30 -3.53 -0.27
C ILE A 144 18.61 -2.78 0.87
N ALA A 145 17.66 -3.42 1.56
CA ALA A 145 16.90 -2.80 2.64
C ALA A 145 17.73 -2.46 3.89
N VAL A 146 18.90 -3.08 4.06
CA VAL A 146 19.87 -2.75 5.12
C VAL A 146 21.11 -2.03 4.59
N GLU A 147 21.01 -1.45 3.38
CA GLU A 147 22.03 -0.61 2.74
C GLU A 147 23.38 -1.31 2.50
N ARG A 148 23.38 -2.65 2.40
CA ARG A 148 24.55 -3.46 2.02
C ARG A 148 24.62 -3.63 0.49
N PHE A 149 24.72 -2.52 -0.25
CA PHE A 149 24.55 -2.49 -1.71
C PHE A 149 25.58 -3.34 -2.48
N GLU A 150 26.86 -3.30 -2.09
CA GLU A 150 27.91 -4.11 -2.73
C GLU A 150 27.66 -5.61 -2.56
N LYS A 151 27.16 -6.02 -1.38
CA LYS A 151 26.79 -7.40 -1.10
C LYS A 151 25.57 -7.81 -1.93
N ALA A 152 24.59 -6.92 -2.08
CA ALA A 152 23.43 -7.15 -2.94
C ALA A 152 23.86 -7.34 -4.41
N GLU A 153 24.76 -6.50 -4.93
CA GLU A 153 25.28 -6.61 -6.30
C GLU A 153 26.06 -7.91 -6.52
N SER A 154 27.03 -8.23 -5.66
CA SER A 154 27.82 -9.46 -5.80
C SER A 154 26.96 -10.73 -5.67
N THR A 155 25.96 -10.72 -4.80
CA THR A 155 25.03 -11.85 -4.61
C THR A 155 24.07 -12.00 -5.79
N SER A 156 23.55 -10.89 -6.33
CA SER A 156 22.68 -10.92 -7.51
C SER A 156 23.42 -11.34 -8.78
N LEU A 157 24.69 -10.95 -8.94
CA LEU A 157 25.53 -11.43 -10.04
C LEU A 157 25.76 -12.95 -9.97
N LYS A 158 26.05 -13.49 -8.78
CA LYS A 158 26.15 -14.95 -8.58
C LYS A 158 24.85 -15.67 -8.93
N LEU A 159 23.71 -15.13 -8.51
CA LEU A 159 22.39 -15.68 -8.83
C LEU A 159 22.12 -15.65 -10.34
N LEU A 160 22.47 -14.56 -11.01
CA LEU A 160 22.32 -14.39 -12.46
C LEU A 160 23.19 -15.39 -13.25
N ASN A 161 24.42 -15.64 -12.79
CA ASN A 161 25.31 -16.63 -13.40
C ASN A 161 24.76 -18.06 -13.31
N ASN A 162 24.03 -18.37 -12.23
CA ASN A 162 23.39 -19.68 -12.04
C ASN A 162 22.06 -19.82 -12.82
N SER A 163 21.34 -18.72 -13.05
CA SER A 163 20.08 -18.72 -13.79
C SER A 163 19.86 -17.38 -14.50
N LYS A 164 19.87 -17.41 -15.84
CA LYS A 164 19.59 -16.24 -16.69
C LYS A 164 18.10 -16.11 -16.99
N SER A 165 17.33 -15.76 -15.96
CA SER A 165 15.89 -15.53 -16.05
C SER A 165 15.57 -14.05 -15.95
N ILE A 166 14.39 -13.62 -16.43
CA ILE A 166 13.95 -12.22 -16.27
C ILE A 166 13.94 -11.77 -14.79
N PRO A 167 13.44 -12.57 -13.82
CA PRO A 167 13.52 -12.20 -12.41
C PRO A 167 14.93 -11.95 -11.89
N THR A 168 15.92 -12.77 -12.30
CA THR A 168 17.31 -12.60 -11.85
C THR A 168 17.99 -11.40 -12.52
N LEU A 169 17.66 -11.11 -13.79
CA LEU A 169 18.08 -9.88 -14.47
C LEU A 169 17.53 -8.62 -13.79
N VAL A 170 16.23 -8.59 -13.50
CA VAL A 170 15.59 -7.48 -12.78
C VAL A 170 16.24 -7.28 -11.41
N GLN A 171 16.51 -8.36 -10.68
CA GLN A 171 17.14 -8.28 -9.37
C GLN A 171 18.57 -7.71 -9.45
N TYR A 172 19.35 -8.11 -10.45
CA TYR A 172 20.69 -7.57 -10.67
C TYR A 172 20.65 -6.09 -11.09
N SER A 173 19.75 -5.74 -12.01
CA SER A 173 19.47 -4.34 -12.40
C SER A 173 19.15 -3.45 -11.19
N GLN A 174 18.29 -3.94 -10.27
CA GLN A 174 17.97 -3.21 -9.05
C GLN A 174 19.22 -2.99 -8.19
N SER A 175 20.00 -4.03 -7.93
CA SER A 175 21.25 -3.92 -7.17
C SER A 175 22.25 -2.95 -7.81
N LEU A 176 22.41 -2.98 -9.15
CA LEU A 176 23.21 -2.01 -9.90
C LEU A 176 22.72 -0.57 -9.68
N SER A 177 21.41 -0.34 -9.78
CA SER A 177 20.85 1.01 -9.62
C SER A 177 21.04 1.58 -8.21
N TYR A 178 20.95 0.74 -7.17
CA TYR A 178 21.22 1.14 -5.78
C TYR A 178 22.72 1.38 -5.53
N ASN A 179 23.59 0.77 -6.33
CA ASN A 179 25.04 1.02 -6.31
C ASN A 179 25.46 2.13 -7.31
N ASN A 180 24.55 3.04 -7.66
CA ASN A 180 24.77 4.16 -8.57
C ASN A 180 25.20 3.79 -10.01
N LYS A 181 25.03 2.52 -10.43
CA LYS A 181 25.35 2.03 -11.79
C LYS A 181 24.12 2.06 -12.70
N ILE A 182 23.42 3.20 -12.74
CA ILE A 182 22.12 3.34 -13.43
C ILE A 182 22.25 3.11 -14.94
N ALA A 183 23.28 3.65 -15.59
CA ALA A 183 23.48 3.48 -17.03
C ALA A 183 23.67 2.00 -17.43
N THR A 184 24.44 1.26 -16.64
CA THR A 184 24.64 -0.19 -16.84
C THR A 184 23.34 -0.95 -16.63
N ALA A 185 22.55 -0.60 -15.61
CA ALA A 185 21.25 -1.19 -15.37
C ALA A 185 20.28 -0.92 -16.55
N VAL A 186 20.28 0.28 -17.11
CA VAL A 186 19.45 0.63 -18.29
C VAL A 186 19.83 -0.23 -19.47
N SER A 187 21.12 -0.30 -19.83
CA SER A 187 21.60 -1.12 -20.95
C SER A 187 21.19 -2.58 -20.79
N LEU A 188 21.41 -3.16 -19.61
CA LEU A 188 21.03 -4.54 -19.30
C LEU A 188 19.54 -4.80 -19.54
N MET A 189 18.69 -3.86 -19.11
CA MET A 189 17.24 -4.02 -19.21
C MET A 189 16.70 -3.71 -20.61
N GLU A 190 17.31 -2.77 -21.35
CA GLU A 190 17.05 -2.55 -22.78
C GLU A 190 17.36 -3.84 -23.57
N ASP A 191 18.53 -4.44 -23.38
CA ASP A 191 18.93 -5.70 -24.04
C ASP A 191 17.95 -6.84 -23.71
N SER A 192 17.46 -6.89 -22.46
CA SER A 192 16.50 -7.92 -22.04
C SER A 192 15.17 -7.83 -22.82
N LEU A 193 14.74 -6.64 -23.24
CA LEU A 193 13.48 -6.44 -23.96
C LEU A 193 13.56 -6.85 -25.43
N GLU A 194 14.76 -6.89 -26.00
CA GLU A 194 15.00 -7.42 -27.34
C GLU A 194 14.82 -8.94 -27.38
N THR A 195 15.11 -9.62 -26.27
CA THR A 195 14.92 -11.07 -26.15
C THR A 195 13.52 -11.45 -25.67
N THR A 196 13.00 -10.78 -24.65
CA THR A 196 11.69 -11.14 -24.07
C THR A 196 10.98 -9.90 -23.57
N PHE A 197 9.73 -9.70 -23.99
CA PHE A 197 8.93 -8.54 -23.58
C PHE A 197 7.90 -8.94 -22.53
N THR A 198 8.23 -8.78 -21.25
CA THR A 198 7.37 -9.18 -20.13
C THR A 198 6.99 -7.99 -19.25
N LYS A 199 5.98 -8.17 -18.40
CA LYS A 199 5.61 -7.15 -17.40
C LYS A 199 6.78 -6.76 -16.49
N LEU A 200 7.57 -7.73 -16.05
CA LEU A 200 8.61 -7.53 -15.04
C LEU A 200 9.75 -6.65 -15.56
N ASN A 201 10.32 -6.97 -16.74
CA ASN A 201 11.42 -6.16 -17.29
C ASN A 201 10.95 -4.81 -17.82
N VAL A 202 9.71 -4.70 -18.34
CA VAL A 202 9.13 -3.39 -18.69
C VAL A 202 8.98 -2.49 -17.46
N GLN A 203 8.42 -3.00 -16.36
CA GLN A 203 8.27 -2.24 -15.12
C GLN A 203 9.61 -1.77 -14.56
N GLU A 204 10.62 -2.64 -14.58
CA GLU A 204 11.96 -2.30 -14.14
C GLU A 204 12.63 -1.25 -15.03
N LEU A 205 12.55 -1.39 -16.37
CA LEU A 205 13.12 -0.39 -17.27
C LEU A 205 12.41 0.97 -17.15
N LEU A 206 11.09 0.99 -16.94
CA LEU A 206 10.35 2.22 -16.63
C LEU A 206 10.85 2.86 -15.33
N ARG A 207 11.12 2.07 -14.29
CA ARG A 207 11.73 2.58 -13.04
C ARG A 207 13.08 3.24 -13.32
N LEU A 208 13.93 2.60 -14.12
CA LEU A 208 15.26 3.13 -14.47
C LEU A 208 15.19 4.39 -15.33
N TYR A 209 14.29 4.46 -16.31
CA TYR A 209 14.09 5.68 -17.11
C TYR A 209 13.62 6.84 -16.24
N VAL A 210 12.73 6.61 -15.27
CA VAL A 210 12.34 7.66 -14.31
C VAL A 210 13.54 8.10 -13.46
N LEU A 211 14.34 7.16 -12.95
CA LEU A 211 15.54 7.49 -12.14
C LEU A 211 16.61 8.25 -12.93
N SER A 212 16.74 7.97 -14.22
CA SER A 212 17.66 8.67 -15.14
C SER A 212 17.04 9.88 -15.84
N SER A 213 15.82 10.28 -15.45
CA SER A 213 15.06 11.39 -16.07
C SER A 213 14.84 11.25 -17.58
N ASN A 214 14.86 10.02 -18.11
CA ASN A 214 14.63 9.72 -19.53
C ASN A 214 13.13 9.54 -19.82
N TYR A 215 12.38 10.63 -19.64
CA TYR A 215 10.92 10.60 -19.68
C TYR A 215 10.36 10.26 -21.08
N GLU A 216 10.99 10.73 -22.15
CA GLU A 216 10.57 10.42 -23.52
C GLU A 216 10.64 8.91 -23.81
N LYS A 217 11.76 8.26 -23.47
CA LYS A 217 11.87 6.80 -23.58
C LYS A 217 10.87 6.07 -22.70
N SER A 218 10.58 6.60 -21.50
CA SER A 218 9.58 6.01 -20.61
C SER A 218 8.17 6.02 -21.23
N LEU A 219 7.77 7.12 -21.89
CA LEU A 219 6.48 7.22 -22.57
C LEU A 219 6.41 6.31 -23.80
N ALA A 220 7.49 6.26 -24.58
CA ALA A 220 7.57 5.36 -25.74
C ALA A 220 7.41 3.88 -25.31
N LEU A 221 8.02 3.50 -24.18
CA LEU A 221 7.91 2.16 -23.61
C LEU A 221 6.50 1.86 -23.08
N VAL A 222 5.83 2.83 -22.44
CA VAL A 222 4.42 2.72 -22.04
C VAL A 222 3.54 2.42 -23.25
N HIS A 223 3.64 3.22 -24.32
CA HIS A 223 2.84 2.99 -25.52
C HIS A 223 3.17 1.66 -26.22
N ARG A 224 4.44 1.23 -26.22
CA ARG A 224 4.84 -0.09 -26.74
C ARG A 224 4.18 -1.21 -25.93
N ALA A 225 4.08 -1.08 -24.62
CA ALA A 225 3.44 -2.06 -23.75
C ALA A 225 1.91 -2.08 -23.93
N GLU A 226 1.27 -0.91 -24.02
CA GLU A 226 -0.17 -0.78 -24.29
C GLU A 226 -0.57 -1.44 -25.61
N ARG A 227 0.18 -1.18 -26.70
CA ARG A 227 -0.04 -1.82 -28.01
C ARG A 227 0.09 -3.35 -27.97
N ARG A 228 0.80 -3.89 -26.98
CA ARG A 228 0.95 -5.34 -26.77
C ARG A 228 -0.01 -5.90 -25.72
N GLY A 229 -0.97 -5.10 -25.24
CA GLY A 229 -1.93 -5.50 -24.21
C GLY A 229 -1.30 -5.76 -22.84
N LEU A 230 -0.11 -5.21 -22.58
CA LEU A 230 0.63 -5.46 -21.34
C LEU A 230 0.25 -4.46 -20.25
N GLN A 231 -0.38 -4.93 -19.17
CA GLN A 231 -0.76 -4.08 -18.03
C GLN A 231 0.42 -3.80 -17.08
N ILE A 232 0.98 -2.59 -17.14
CA ILE A 232 2.16 -2.16 -16.37
C ILE A 232 1.80 -1.74 -14.91
N GLY A 233 0.56 -1.33 -14.65
CA GLY A 233 0.12 -0.83 -13.34
C GLY A 233 0.26 0.68 -13.20
N ASP A 234 -0.59 1.27 -12.34
CA ASP A 234 -0.85 2.71 -12.23
C ASP A 234 0.39 3.53 -11.84
N MET A 235 1.21 3.05 -10.91
CA MET A 235 2.34 3.82 -10.39
C MET A 235 3.39 4.17 -11.47
N HIS A 236 3.71 3.21 -12.36
CA HIS A 236 4.70 3.44 -13.42
C HIS A 236 4.16 4.38 -14.49
N LEU A 237 2.89 4.19 -14.89
CA LEU A 237 2.18 5.07 -15.83
C LEU A 237 2.17 6.51 -15.31
N ARG A 238 1.76 6.69 -14.04
CA ARG A 238 1.69 7.99 -13.39
C ARG A 238 3.02 8.74 -13.43
N LYS A 239 4.13 8.07 -13.12
CA LYS A 239 5.48 8.68 -13.15
C LYS A 239 5.90 9.06 -14.58
N ALA A 240 5.62 8.21 -15.56
CA ALA A 240 5.91 8.50 -16.96
C ALA A 240 5.10 9.71 -17.46
N TYR A 241 3.79 9.75 -17.21
CA TYR A 241 2.93 10.86 -17.65
C TYR A 241 3.29 12.19 -16.98
N PHE A 242 3.53 12.21 -15.66
CA PHE A 242 3.99 13.43 -14.98
C PHE A 242 5.32 13.93 -15.54
N GLY A 243 6.29 13.02 -15.78
CA GLY A 243 7.58 13.38 -16.37
C GLY A 243 7.48 13.97 -17.77
N ASN A 244 6.49 13.54 -18.55
CA ASN A 244 6.19 14.05 -19.89
C ASN A 244 5.16 15.19 -19.91
N ARG A 245 4.82 15.78 -18.76
CA ARG A 245 3.85 16.88 -18.65
C ARG A 245 2.43 16.55 -19.16
N LEU A 246 2.08 15.25 -19.21
CA LEU A 246 0.75 14.76 -19.58
C LEU A 246 -0.15 14.70 -18.35
N LEU A 247 -0.58 15.88 -17.87
CA LEU A 247 -1.17 16.01 -16.55
C LEU A 247 -2.53 15.31 -16.40
N TYR A 248 -3.40 15.44 -17.40
CA TYR A 248 -4.70 14.79 -17.41
C TYR A 248 -4.55 13.27 -17.29
N ASP A 249 -3.73 12.66 -18.14
CA ASP A 249 -3.45 11.22 -18.13
C ASP A 249 -2.85 10.78 -16.80
N ALA A 250 -1.89 11.55 -16.27
CA ALA A 250 -1.29 11.30 -14.97
C ALA A 250 -2.34 11.28 -13.84
N PHE A 251 -3.27 12.24 -13.82
CA PHE A 251 -4.34 12.28 -12.83
C PHE A 251 -5.40 11.20 -13.06
N TYR A 252 -5.70 10.85 -14.30
CA TYR A 252 -6.65 9.79 -14.61
C TYR A 252 -6.19 8.43 -14.04
N THR A 253 -4.88 8.17 -14.01
CA THR A 253 -4.34 6.92 -13.40
C THR A 253 -4.72 6.72 -11.92
N PHE A 254 -5.11 7.76 -11.19
CA PHE A 254 -5.53 7.60 -9.79
C PHE A 254 -6.86 6.86 -9.65
N THR A 255 -7.71 6.86 -10.69
CA THR A 255 -8.97 6.10 -10.71
C THR A 255 -8.77 4.58 -10.71
N GLN A 256 -7.53 4.13 -11.01
CA GLN A 256 -7.12 2.73 -11.14
C GLN A 256 -6.48 2.18 -9.86
N ILE A 257 -6.48 2.94 -8.76
CA ILE A 257 -5.91 2.49 -7.50
C ILE A 257 -6.78 1.35 -6.95
N LYS A 258 -6.12 0.27 -6.52
CA LYS A 258 -6.77 -0.97 -6.07
C LYS A 258 -7.82 -0.78 -4.96
N ILE A 259 -7.63 0.15 -4.04
CA ILE A 259 -8.62 0.42 -2.98
C ILE A 259 -9.95 0.93 -3.56
N THR A 260 -9.89 1.67 -4.68
CA THR A 260 -11.07 2.12 -5.41
C THR A 260 -11.88 0.95 -5.95
N GLU A 261 -11.22 -0.10 -6.45
CA GLU A 261 -11.90 -1.32 -6.89
C GLU A 261 -12.62 -2.03 -5.74
N PHE A 262 -12.01 -2.08 -4.55
CA PHE A 262 -12.64 -2.70 -3.37
C PHE A 262 -13.85 -1.91 -2.90
N THR A 263 -13.74 -0.59 -2.81
CA THR A 263 -14.86 0.29 -2.44
C THR A 263 -16.03 0.15 -3.42
N LYS A 264 -15.75 0.03 -4.73
CA LYS A 264 -16.77 -0.27 -5.75
C LYS A 264 -17.46 -1.63 -5.54
N ILE A 265 -16.78 -2.62 -4.97
CA ILE A 265 -17.38 -3.93 -4.68
C ILE A 265 -18.28 -3.85 -3.45
N TYR A 266 -17.80 -3.26 -2.34
CA TYR A 266 -18.59 -3.19 -1.09
C TYR A 266 -19.75 -2.19 -1.17
N TYR A 267 -19.57 -1.07 -1.87
CA TYR A 267 -20.54 0.03 -1.93
C TYR A 267 -20.98 0.32 -3.37
N LYS A 268 -21.20 -0.74 -4.16
CA LYS A 268 -21.53 -0.68 -5.59
C LYS A 268 -22.66 0.31 -5.91
N ASP A 269 -23.68 0.36 -5.07
CA ASP A 269 -24.89 1.16 -5.32
C ASP A 269 -24.69 2.65 -5.00
N LYS A 270 -23.66 3.00 -4.22
CA LYS A 270 -23.34 4.38 -3.84
C LYS A 270 -22.11 4.95 -4.54
N TYR A 271 -21.21 4.10 -5.05
CA TYR A 271 -19.99 4.59 -5.68
C TYR A 271 -20.29 5.21 -7.05
N VAL A 272 -19.86 6.46 -7.26
CA VAL A 272 -20.11 7.23 -8.49
C VAL A 272 -18.80 7.64 -9.15
N ASP A 273 -18.70 7.39 -10.46
CA ASP A 273 -17.65 7.93 -11.31
C ASP A 273 -18.09 9.25 -11.95
N PHE A 274 -17.66 10.36 -11.35
CA PHE A 274 -17.96 11.72 -11.82
C PHE A 274 -17.19 12.15 -13.08
N SER A 275 -16.35 11.27 -13.65
CA SER A 275 -15.80 11.49 -14.99
C SER A 275 -16.80 11.16 -16.10
N GLN A 276 -17.78 10.31 -15.80
CA GLN A 276 -18.77 9.80 -16.77
C GLN A 276 -20.21 10.24 -16.47
N LYS A 277 -20.52 10.56 -15.21
CA LYS A 277 -21.85 11.03 -14.80
C LYS A 277 -21.87 12.53 -14.57
N ASP A 278 -23.03 13.12 -14.79
CA ASP A 278 -23.26 14.50 -14.37
C ASP A 278 -23.38 14.58 -12.84
N PHE A 279 -23.29 15.81 -12.34
CA PHE A 279 -23.40 16.09 -10.90
C PHE A 279 -24.87 16.21 -10.47
N LYS A 280 -25.84 15.63 -11.19
CA LYS A 280 -27.27 15.74 -10.86
C LYS A 280 -27.76 14.47 -10.15
N GLY A 281 -28.86 14.60 -9.38
CA GLY A 281 -29.51 13.46 -8.72
C GLY A 281 -28.88 13.00 -7.39
N PHE A 282 -28.11 13.87 -6.74
CA PHE A 282 -27.51 13.62 -5.42
C PHE A 282 -27.58 14.91 -4.59
N ASP A 283 -27.90 14.83 -3.31
CA ASP A 283 -27.89 16.00 -2.41
C ASP A 283 -26.71 15.95 -1.44
N LYS A 284 -26.25 14.73 -1.12
CA LYS A 284 -25.15 14.49 -0.19
C LYS A 284 -24.08 13.61 -0.82
N VAL A 285 -22.84 14.08 -0.81
CA VAL A 285 -21.68 13.36 -1.36
C VAL A 285 -20.58 13.19 -0.32
N LEU A 286 -19.97 12.00 -0.30
CA LEU A 286 -18.77 11.71 0.48
C LEU A 286 -17.56 11.53 -0.43
N LEU A 287 -16.51 12.29 -0.15
CA LEU A 287 -15.22 12.22 -0.83
C LEU A 287 -14.18 11.56 0.09
N LEU A 288 -13.73 10.37 -0.28
CA LEU A 288 -12.75 9.61 0.49
C LEU A 288 -11.31 10.04 0.11
N ALA A 289 -10.43 10.18 1.08
CA ALA A 289 -8.99 10.38 0.88
C ALA A 289 -8.18 9.13 1.31
N ILE A 290 -7.21 8.74 0.48
CA ILE A 290 -6.48 7.44 0.58
C ILE A 290 -4.99 7.55 0.88
N PHE A 291 -4.44 8.77 0.87
CA PHE A 291 -3.01 8.99 1.07
C PHE A 291 -2.71 9.64 2.42
N GLY A 292 -1.41 9.76 2.72
CA GLY A 292 -0.95 10.38 3.95
C GLY A 292 -1.22 11.88 4.01
N PRO A 293 -0.98 12.51 5.18
CA PRO A 293 -1.29 13.93 5.40
C PRO A 293 -0.60 14.89 4.42
N GLY A 294 0.62 14.57 3.97
CA GLY A 294 1.32 15.39 2.96
C GLY A 294 0.59 15.43 1.61
N ASP A 295 0.06 14.29 1.17
CA ASP A 295 -0.71 14.20 -0.06
C ASP A 295 -2.08 14.89 0.07
N GLU A 296 -2.73 14.79 1.22
CA GLU A 296 -3.98 15.50 1.49
C GLU A 296 -3.81 17.02 1.47
N ILE A 297 -2.71 17.54 2.06
CA ILE A 297 -2.36 18.96 1.96
C ILE A 297 -2.21 19.37 0.49
N ARG A 298 -1.50 18.56 -0.31
CA ARG A 298 -1.33 18.80 -1.75
C ARG A 298 -2.68 18.81 -2.49
N PHE A 299 -3.56 17.86 -2.19
CA PHE A 299 -4.87 17.73 -2.85
C PHE A 299 -5.91 18.72 -2.32
N ALA A 300 -5.72 19.33 -1.15
CA ALA A 300 -6.58 20.43 -0.69
C ALA A 300 -6.62 21.62 -1.68
N SER A 301 -5.62 21.74 -2.55
CA SER A 301 -5.61 22.70 -3.66
C SER A 301 -6.78 22.58 -4.63
N ILE A 302 -7.50 21.45 -4.66
CA ILE A 302 -8.67 21.25 -5.53
C ILE A 302 -10.02 21.42 -4.80
N TYR A 303 -10.05 21.57 -3.48
CA TYR A 303 -11.30 21.52 -2.71
C TYR A 303 -12.24 22.67 -3.06
N ASN A 304 -11.72 23.88 -3.31
CA ASN A 304 -12.55 24.99 -3.80
C ASN A 304 -13.14 24.74 -5.19
N SER A 305 -12.46 23.98 -6.06
CA SER A 305 -13.02 23.57 -7.36
C SER A 305 -14.09 22.49 -7.20
N ILE A 306 -13.88 21.56 -6.26
CA ILE A 306 -14.88 20.55 -5.88
C ILE A 306 -16.15 21.25 -5.35
N CYS A 307 -16.03 22.17 -4.39
CA CYS A 307 -17.19 22.91 -3.85
C CYS A 307 -18.00 23.64 -4.94
N ARG A 308 -17.32 24.17 -5.96
CA ARG A 308 -17.99 24.82 -7.11
C ARG A 308 -18.72 23.82 -8.00
N LYS A 309 -18.16 22.62 -8.22
CA LYS A 309 -18.81 21.54 -8.99
C LYS A 309 -20.02 20.96 -8.28
N PHE A 310 -19.94 20.85 -6.95
CA PHE A 310 -21.02 20.37 -6.08
C PHE A 310 -21.81 21.52 -5.44
N ALA A 311 -21.96 22.66 -6.14
CA ALA A 311 -22.68 23.82 -5.59
C ALA A 311 -24.11 23.44 -5.18
N GLY A 312 -24.51 23.84 -3.97
CA GLY A 312 -25.83 23.55 -3.39
C GLY A 312 -25.98 22.17 -2.75
N LYS A 313 -24.91 21.36 -2.68
CA LYS A 313 -24.92 20.02 -2.08
C LYS A 313 -24.17 19.98 -0.76
N GLU A 314 -24.48 19.02 0.08
CA GLU A 314 -23.72 18.72 1.29
C GLU A 314 -22.50 17.86 0.94
N ILE A 315 -21.31 18.34 1.29
CA ILE A 315 -20.03 17.67 0.98
C ILE A 315 -19.39 17.19 2.27
N TYR A 316 -19.21 15.88 2.37
CA TYR A 316 -18.41 15.24 3.39
C TYR A 316 -17.06 14.84 2.79
N MET A 317 -16.00 14.92 3.58
CA MET A 317 -14.68 14.49 3.12
C MET A 317 -13.91 13.79 4.24
N SER A 318 -13.37 12.60 3.95
CA SER A 318 -12.49 11.94 4.90
C SER A 318 -11.11 12.60 4.88
N CYS A 319 -10.50 12.73 6.05
CA CYS A 319 -9.18 13.32 6.20
C CYS A 319 -8.38 12.67 7.34
N SER A 320 -7.06 12.88 7.36
CA SER A 320 -6.25 12.53 8.53
C SER A 320 -6.77 13.30 9.74
N PRO A 321 -6.97 12.66 10.91
CA PRO A 321 -7.38 13.35 12.14
C PRO A 321 -6.45 14.52 12.48
N ARG A 322 -5.17 14.43 12.12
CA ARG A 322 -4.15 15.48 12.31
C ARG A 322 -4.44 16.75 11.50
N LEU A 323 -5.19 16.65 10.41
CA LEU A 323 -5.50 17.75 9.49
C LEU A 323 -6.94 18.27 9.64
N LYS A 324 -7.82 17.55 10.34
CA LYS A 324 -9.25 17.87 10.46
C LYS A 324 -9.49 19.34 10.81
N ASN A 325 -8.84 19.85 11.86
CA ASN A 325 -9.03 21.24 12.29
C ASN A 325 -8.57 22.26 11.23
N LEU A 326 -7.41 22.04 10.61
CA LEU A 326 -6.87 22.91 9.58
C LEU A 326 -7.80 22.96 8.35
N LEU A 327 -8.27 21.80 7.91
CA LEU A 327 -9.13 21.67 6.74
C LEU A 327 -10.54 22.23 7.01
N SER A 328 -11.14 21.91 8.15
CA SER A 328 -12.43 22.49 8.57
C SER A 328 -12.37 24.01 8.79
N TYR A 329 -11.20 24.54 9.16
CA TYR A 329 -11.01 25.98 9.20
C TYR A 329 -10.94 26.59 7.80
N SER A 330 -10.21 25.96 6.89
CA SER A 330 -9.94 26.47 5.55
C SER A 330 -11.12 26.31 4.57
N PHE A 331 -11.95 25.28 4.73
CA PHE A 331 -13.03 24.95 3.79
C PHE A 331 -14.36 24.76 4.53
N LYS A 332 -15.08 25.87 4.77
CA LYS A 332 -16.32 25.89 5.56
C LYS A 332 -17.50 25.14 4.94
N ASN A 333 -17.46 24.92 3.64
CA ASN A 333 -18.53 24.22 2.90
C ASN A 333 -18.31 22.69 2.86
N ILE A 334 -17.31 22.17 3.58
CA ILE A 334 -17.00 20.75 3.63
C ILE A 334 -17.00 20.29 5.09
N THR A 335 -17.75 19.23 5.39
CA THR A 335 -17.69 18.55 6.67
C THR A 335 -16.61 17.48 6.66
N PHE A 336 -15.52 17.71 7.38
CA PHE A 336 -14.40 16.77 7.46
C PHE A 336 -14.58 15.70 8.53
N ILE A 337 -14.30 14.45 8.17
CA ILE A 337 -14.37 13.28 9.05
C ILE A 337 -12.96 12.71 9.23
N GLY A 338 -12.55 12.46 10.47
CA GLY A 338 -11.20 11.99 10.77
C GLY A 338 -11.10 10.48 10.57
N VAL A 339 -10.15 10.04 9.76
CA VAL A 339 -9.89 8.62 9.48
C VAL A 339 -8.41 8.33 9.68
N PRO A 340 -8.05 7.55 10.72
CA PRO A 340 -6.71 7.02 10.85
C PRO A 340 -6.39 6.16 9.62
N ARG A 341 -5.16 6.31 9.08
CA ARG A 341 -4.73 5.57 7.89
C ARG A 341 -3.55 4.67 8.25
N PRO A 342 -3.83 3.51 8.87
CA PRO A 342 -2.77 2.60 9.27
C PRO A 342 -2.06 2.08 8.01
N ARG A 343 -0.73 2.11 8.04
CA ARG A 343 0.10 1.40 7.06
C ARG A 343 0.04 -0.10 7.36
N SER A 344 0.48 -0.93 6.41
CA SER A 344 0.54 -2.38 6.58
C SER A 344 1.41 -2.86 7.75
N THR A 345 2.24 -1.98 8.30
CA THR A 345 3.05 -2.27 9.48
C THR A 345 2.45 -1.74 10.76
N ASP A 346 1.53 -0.77 10.69
CA ASP A 346 1.07 -0.03 11.86
C ASP A 346 0.17 -0.86 12.77
N LEU A 347 0.23 -0.57 14.07
CA LEU A 347 -0.74 -1.06 15.04
C LEU A 347 -2.12 -0.50 14.71
N ILE A 348 -3.13 -1.36 14.63
CA ILE A 348 -4.49 -0.96 14.29
C ILE A 348 -5.36 -1.11 15.54
N ASN A 349 -6.05 -0.02 15.90
CA ASN A 349 -7.12 -0.08 16.90
C ASN A 349 -8.38 -0.67 16.25
N LEU A 350 -8.56 -2.00 16.33
CA LEU A 350 -9.68 -2.70 15.67
C LEU A 350 -11.07 -2.20 16.11
N ASN A 351 -11.19 -1.59 17.30
CA ASN A 351 -12.45 -1.01 17.77
C ASN A 351 -12.96 0.12 16.86
N GLU A 352 -12.07 0.78 16.11
CA GLU A 352 -12.43 1.81 15.13
C GLU A 352 -12.94 1.25 13.80
N TYR A 353 -12.91 -0.07 13.62
CA TYR A 353 -13.20 -0.72 12.33
C TYR A 353 -14.25 -1.84 12.41
N THR A 354 -14.95 -1.98 13.54
CA THR A 354 -15.96 -3.02 13.76
C THR A 354 -17.15 -2.99 12.80
N LYS A 355 -17.44 -1.84 12.18
CA LYS A 355 -18.49 -1.66 11.17
C LYS A 355 -17.97 -1.78 9.73
N VAL A 356 -16.65 -1.83 9.54
CA VAL A 356 -16.04 -1.81 8.21
C VAL A 356 -16.11 -3.21 7.62
N PRO A 357 -16.67 -3.38 6.40
CA PRO A 357 -17.01 -4.71 5.88
C PRO A 357 -15.79 -5.57 5.50
N GLY A 358 -14.59 -5.00 5.47
CA GLY A 358 -13.34 -5.75 5.31
C GLY A 358 -12.10 -4.90 5.51
N SER A 359 -11.02 -5.54 5.96
CA SER A 359 -9.74 -4.89 6.28
C SER A 359 -9.03 -4.26 5.08
N ASP A 360 -9.42 -4.64 3.85
CA ASP A 360 -8.94 -4.03 2.63
C ASP A 360 -9.44 -2.57 2.42
N LEU A 361 -10.32 -2.07 3.28
CA LEU A 361 -10.80 -0.68 3.30
C LEU A 361 -10.21 0.18 4.44
N PHE A 362 -9.48 -0.40 5.40
CA PHE A 362 -9.02 0.29 6.63
C PHE A 362 -8.18 1.55 6.36
N GLN A 363 -7.52 1.63 5.20
CA GLN A 363 -6.74 2.81 4.82
C GLN A 363 -7.59 4.04 4.47
N SER A 364 -8.90 3.89 4.29
CA SER A 364 -9.79 4.98 3.87
C SER A 364 -11.13 5.06 4.59
N ILE A 365 -11.51 4.02 5.33
CA ILE A 365 -12.81 3.88 5.96
C ILE A 365 -12.61 3.33 7.37
N ASN A 366 -13.22 4.00 8.35
CA ASN A 366 -13.41 3.57 9.74
C ASN A 366 -14.91 3.57 10.07
N ASN A 367 -15.28 3.27 11.31
CA ASN A 367 -16.67 3.24 11.79
C ASN A 367 -17.43 4.55 11.51
N ASP A 368 -16.81 5.71 11.79
CA ASP A 368 -17.43 7.02 11.54
C ASP A 368 -17.76 7.22 10.06
N ILE A 369 -16.89 6.76 9.17
CA ILE A 369 -17.14 6.85 7.73
C ILE A 369 -18.26 5.90 7.31
N VAL A 370 -18.35 4.70 7.88
CA VAL A 370 -19.47 3.79 7.58
C VAL A 370 -20.79 4.46 7.92
N ASP A 371 -20.88 5.11 9.08
CA ASP A 371 -22.07 5.86 9.51
C ASP A 371 -22.42 7.00 8.52
N VAL A 372 -21.41 7.68 7.97
CA VAL A 372 -21.66 8.70 6.93
C VAL A 372 -22.04 8.08 5.59
N ILE A 373 -21.42 6.97 5.19
CA ILE A 373 -21.75 6.25 3.96
C ILE A 373 -23.23 5.88 3.95
N GLU A 374 -23.80 5.45 5.07
CA GLU A 374 -25.23 5.12 5.19
C GLU A 374 -26.15 6.29 4.84
N ASN A 375 -25.72 7.52 5.16
CA ASN A 375 -26.52 8.74 5.06
C ASN A 375 -26.27 9.60 3.81
N VAL A 376 -25.32 9.22 2.95
CA VAL A 376 -25.04 9.93 1.68
C VAL A 376 -25.61 9.20 0.47
N ASP A 377 -25.81 9.95 -0.62
CA ASP A 377 -26.33 9.42 -1.88
C ASP A 377 -25.21 8.89 -2.79
N ALA A 378 -24.03 9.51 -2.70
CA ALA A 378 -22.89 9.20 -3.55
C ALA A 378 -21.57 9.17 -2.76
N ILE A 379 -20.68 8.26 -3.17
CA ILE A 379 -19.31 8.20 -2.69
C ILE A 379 -18.32 8.19 -3.88
N CYS A 380 -17.18 8.86 -3.74
CA CYS A 380 -16.03 8.65 -4.62
C CYS A 380 -14.73 9.02 -3.88
N TYR A 381 -13.57 8.82 -4.51
CA TYR A 381 -12.31 9.31 -3.93
C TYR A 381 -12.00 10.73 -4.39
N VAL A 382 -11.37 11.52 -3.51
CA VAL A 382 -10.80 12.84 -3.85
C VAL A 382 -9.86 12.72 -5.06
N THR A 383 -9.15 11.61 -5.16
CA THR A 383 -8.21 11.33 -6.25
C THR A 383 -8.91 11.07 -7.58
N ASP A 384 -10.15 10.58 -7.56
CA ASP A 384 -10.97 10.41 -8.77
C ASP A 384 -11.36 11.78 -9.35
N MET A 385 -11.47 12.80 -8.49
CA MET A 385 -11.81 14.15 -8.89
C MET A 385 -10.64 14.93 -9.50
N LEU A 386 -9.39 14.45 -9.39
CA LEU A 386 -8.20 15.21 -9.83
C LEU A 386 -8.27 15.57 -11.31
N HIS A 387 -8.47 14.59 -12.19
CA HIS A 387 -8.55 14.80 -13.64
C HIS A 387 -9.85 15.51 -14.07
N VAL A 388 -10.87 15.51 -13.21
CA VAL A 388 -12.17 16.19 -13.45
C VAL A 388 -12.07 17.69 -13.20
N VAL A 389 -11.18 18.12 -12.31
CA VAL A 389 -11.03 19.53 -11.92
C VAL A 389 -9.67 20.14 -12.26
N ARG A 390 -8.74 19.34 -12.78
CA ARG A 390 -7.41 19.74 -13.27
C ARG A 390 -7.13 19.06 -14.62
N HIS A 391 -7.24 19.82 -15.70
CA HIS A 391 -6.95 19.36 -17.06
C HIS A 391 -5.52 19.69 -17.50
N GLY A 392 -4.97 20.81 -17.03
CA GLY A 392 -3.63 21.25 -17.42
C GLY A 392 -2.93 22.13 -16.38
N TYR A 393 -1.76 22.64 -16.74
CA TYR A 393 -0.91 23.45 -15.84
C TYR A 393 -1.51 24.83 -15.54
N GLU A 394 -2.33 25.35 -16.45
CA GLU A 394 -3.10 26.58 -16.31
C GLU A 394 -4.10 26.56 -15.15
N ASP A 395 -4.50 25.37 -14.70
CA ASP A 395 -5.38 25.22 -13.55
C ASP A 395 -4.68 25.53 -12.21
N PHE A 396 -3.34 25.59 -12.18
CA PHE A 396 -2.53 25.86 -10.99
C PHE A 396 -2.29 27.35 -10.82
N LYS A 397 -3.30 28.06 -10.32
CA LYS A 397 -3.26 29.52 -10.12
C LYS A 397 -2.32 30.00 -9.01
N GLY A 398 -1.75 29.10 -8.20
CA GLY A 398 -0.87 29.44 -7.08
C GLY A 398 -1.56 30.13 -5.89
N ASN A 399 -2.90 30.18 -5.87
CA ASN A 399 -3.65 30.81 -4.79
C ASN A 399 -3.49 30.04 -3.47
N GLN A 400 -3.40 30.78 -2.37
CA GLN A 400 -3.46 30.19 -1.04
C GLN A 400 -4.85 29.57 -0.79
N TYR A 401 -4.88 28.33 -0.33
CA TYR A 401 -6.12 27.59 -0.03
C TYR A 401 -6.17 27.05 1.41
N LEU A 402 -5.07 27.13 2.16
CA LEU A 402 -5.01 26.76 3.56
C LEU A 402 -4.87 28.00 4.43
N HIS A 403 -5.71 28.09 5.44
CA HIS A 403 -5.73 29.18 6.41
C HIS A 403 -5.41 28.61 7.80
N CYS A 404 -4.46 29.25 8.48
CA CYS A 404 -4.09 28.86 9.82
C CYS A 404 -5.22 29.19 10.79
N ALA A 405 -5.64 28.22 11.59
CA ALA A 405 -6.56 28.43 12.69
C ALA A 405 -5.88 29.34 13.75
N PRO A 406 -6.45 30.51 14.09
CA PRO A 406 -5.85 31.49 15.00
C PRO A 406 -5.42 30.89 16.35
N GLU A 407 -6.23 29.98 16.89
CA GLU A 407 -6.00 29.26 18.14
C GLU A 407 -4.72 28.41 18.11
N LEU A 408 -4.43 27.73 17.00
CA LEU A 408 -3.22 26.91 16.86
C LEU A 408 -1.96 27.76 16.70
N LYS A 409 -2.09 28.95 16.10
CA LYS A 409 -0.97 29.89 15.92
C LYS A 409 -0.36 30.32 17.25
N LEU A 410 -1.20 30.51 18.28
CA LEU A 410 -0.78 30.88 19.63
C LEU A 410 -0.05 29.72 20.31
N THR A 411 -0.63 28.51 20.29
CA THR A 411 -0.02 27.32 20.89
C THR A 411 1.35 26.97 20.30
N TYR A 412 1.51 27.11 18.98
CA TYR A 412 2.81 26.85 18.33
C TYR A 412 3.84 27.94 18.62
N LYS A 413 3.44 29.21 18.72
CA LYS A 413 4.35 30.29 19.13
C LYS A 413 4.89 30.05 20.54
N GLU A 414 4.04 29.65 21.48
CA GLU A 414 4.43 29.35 22.87
C GLU A 414 5.34 28.13 22.99
N LYS A 415 5.13 27.10 22.17
CA LYS A 415 6.02 25.92 22.12
C LYS A 415 7.38 26.23 21.50
N ASN A 416 7.42 27.06 20.47
CA ASN A 416 8.66 27.44 19.80
C ASN A 416 9.44 28.52 20.56
N SER A 417 8.82 29.30 21.44
CA SER A 417 9.54 30.21 22.35
C SER A 417 10.16 29.49 23.55
N LYS A 418 9.86 28.20 23.75
CA LYS A 418 10.41 27.33 24.80
C LYS A 418 11.46 26.34 24.29
N ARG A 419 11.81 26.40 23.01
CA ARG A 419 12.94 25.71 22.38
C ARG A 419 13.97 26.76 22.00
#